data_AF-A0A4Q2YFJ8-F1
#
_entry.id   AF-A0A4Q2YFJ8-F1
#
_cell.length_a   1.000
_cell.length_b   1.000
_cell.length_c   1.000
_cell.angle_alpha   90.00
_cell.angle_beta   90.00
_cell.angle_gamma   90.00
#
_symmetry.space_group_name_H-M   'P 1'
#
loop_
_entity.id
_entity.type
_entity.pdbx_description
1 polymer ?
#
loop_
_entity_poly.entity_id
_entity_poly.type
_entity_poly.pdbx_seq_one_letter_code
_entity_poly.pdbx_strand_id
1 'polypeptide(L)'
;MKGVISIAAGLALFSTGVSAAAGAKKVLFFSKSSGFEHSVIRHTDGKPSHVENVLAELGKANGIEFTCTKDGRVFTKEGLASFDAVFFYTTGDLTKPGNDGQPPMPADGRQVLIDFINSGKGFIGTHSATDTFHSAGDRYANNHECDPYICMLGGEFITHGSQQEATLTVASPGFPGMAVAGGSFRIMEEWYAMKNFAPDLHVLLVQETATMTGNKKGNPYDRPPFPAAWARTQGKGRVYYTSLGHKPGTWTNPIFQGMLVGALNWTTGKVEADVTPNITKVTPGFATNGPPSKTKAEMAAAEEPEDEAPQMASPPKSGIAVTASGHQGGTRPNPPENVIDGKPETYWAAKSLEFPQWLQLDFGKPVKLGASRITWTSAKHRFNYQIEGSDDGKQWKMLHDGTANTRPKVVEDKLDASARYVRVTLIGVAEGAAARLRPGISGWEFPGMVMAAEAKPAPAVTAVSATPEKEKELLAETRVPDGYEATIFAAPPMINYPTFIATAPDGTVFVSCDKNGAGGRKPHQGRIVRLRDTDGDGRADQATDFVPDIDTPRGLVWDHDRLYVMHPPHLSVFIDKDGDGVSDEHKILVKNIGWGFKDRSGDHASDGLEMG
;
A
#
# COMPACT_ATOMS: atom_id res chain seq x y z
N MET A 1 5.76 -63.00 25.53
CA MET A 1 5.09 -61.69 25.30
C MET A 1 5.55 -60.70 26.36
N LYS A 2 5.48 -59.39 26.08
CA LYS A 2 5.95 -58.27 26.92
C LYS A 2 7.46 -58.26 27.16
N GLY A 3 8.20 -57.69 26.20
CA GLY A 3 9.58 -57.29 26.41
C GLY A 3 9.64 -55.99 27.22
N VAL A 4 10.55 -55.92 28.19
CA VAL A 4 10.82 -54.73 29.01
C VAL A 4 12.09 -54.08 28.48
N ILE A 5 12.02 -52.82 28.06
CA ILE A 5 13.19 -52.03 27.70
C ILE A 5 13.49 -51.08 28.86
N SER A 6 14.67 -51.27 29.47
CA SER A 6 15.24 -50.31 30.43
C SER A 6 16.03 -49.27 29.65
N ILE A 7 15.79 -47.98 29.90
CA ILE A 7 16.63 -46.90 29.36
C ILE A 7 17.56 -46.40 30.46
N ALA A 8 18.86 -46.59 30.26
CA ALA A 8 19.88 -46.05 31.14
C ALA A 8 20.12 -44.57 30.82
N ALA A 9 20.07 -43.71 31.83
CA ALA A 9 20.39 -42.29 31.70
C ALA A 9 21.90 -42.07 31.66
N GLY A 10 22.48 -42.00 30.45
CA GLY A 10 23.86 -41.60 30.25
C GLY A 10 24.02 -40.07 30.34
N LEU A 11 24.66 -39.59 31.40
CA LEU A 11 24.92 -38.15 31.58
C LEU A 11 26.09 -37.72 30.68
N ALA A 12 25.79 -37.22 29.48
CA ALA A 12 26.79 -36.64 28.59
C ALA A 12 27.19 -35.23 29.06
N LEU A 13 28.35 -35.12 29.70
CA LEU A 13 29.01 -33.85 30.00
C LEU A 13 29.43 -33.16 28.70
N PHE A 14 28.59 -32.26 28.19
CA PHE A 14 29.01 -31.33 27.14
C PHE A 14 30.00 -30.32 27.74
N SER A 15 31.27 -30.45 27.37
CA SER A 15 32.28 -29.43 27.60
C SER A 15 31.82 -28.13 26.91
N THR A 16 31.63 -27.06 27.68
CA THR A 16 31.40 -25.72 27.15
C THR A 16 32.69 -25.18 26.54
N GLY A 17 33.00 -25.65 25.33
CA GLY A 17 33.99 -25.01 24.48
C GLY A 17 33.50 -23.61 24.15
N VAL A 18 34.19 -22.60 24.66
CA VAL A 18 33.99 -21.22 24.23
C VAL A 18 34.44 -21.15 22.77
N SER A 19 33.49 -21.29 21.85
CA SER A 19 33.74 -20.95 20.45
C SER A 19 34.14 -19.49 20.41
N ALA A 20 35.30 -19.20 19.82
CA ALA A 20 35.68 -17.83 19.52
C ALA A 20 34.55 -17.18 18.72
N ALA A 21 34.14 -15.98 19.11
CA ALA A 21 33.12 -15.24 18.36
C ALA A 21 33.66 -15.01 16.94
N ALA A 22 33.01 -15.60 15.94
CA ALA A 22 33.30 -15.28 14.55
C ALA A 22 33.12 -13.77 14.34
N GLY A 23 34.12 -13.11 13.76
CA GLY A 23 34.10 -11.66 13.57
C GLY A 23 32.88 -11.19 12.78
N ALA A 24 32.49 -9.94 13.00
CA ALA A 24 31.39 -9.33 12.27
C ALA A 24 31.65 -9.41 10.75
N LYS A 25 30.60 -9.77 9.98
CA LYS A 25 30.69 -9.84 8.52
C LYS A 25 30.68 -8.43 7.95
N LYS A 26 31.58 -8.13 7.00
CA LYS A 26 31.73 -6.79 6.46
C LYS A 26 30.93 -6.64 5.16
N VAL A 27 30.07 -5.63 5.06
CA VAL A 27 29.24 -5.38 3.87
C VAL A 27 29.43 -3.95 3.38
N LEU A 28 29.79 -3.81 2.11
CA LEU A 28 29.84 -2.51 1.45
C LEU A 28 28.43 -2.13 0.99
N PHE A 29 27.79 -1.16 1.66
CA PHE A 29 26.55 -0.57 1.17
C PHE A 29 26.89 0.55 0.19
N PHE A 30 26.56 0.36 -1.08
CA PHE A 30 26.85 1.27 -2.17
C PHE A 30 25.56 1.89 -2.72
N SER A 31 25.45 3.21 -2.62
CA SER A 31 24.20 3.95 -2.90
C SER A 31 24.33 5.06 -3.96
N LYS A 32 25.28 4.89 -4.88
CA LYS A 32 25.51 5.83 -5.98
C LYS A 32 24.35 5.83 -6.99
N SER A 33 23.89 7.01 -7.35
CA SER A 33 22.86 7.24 -8.35
C SER A 33 23.43 8.02 -9.54
N SER A 34 23.83 7.28 -10.58
CA SER A 34 24.12 7.88 -11.89
C SER A 34 22.82 8.26 -12.63
N GLY A 35 21.73 7.53 -12.37
CA GLY A 35 20.37 7.81 -12.81
C GLY A 35 19.58 8.66 -11.80
N PHE A 36 18.38 8.21 -11.44
CA PHE A 36 17.53 8.88 -10.44
C PHE A 36 18.04 8.62 -9.01
N GLU A 37 18.21 9.69 -8.22
CA GLU A 37 18.53 9.58 -6.79
C GLU A 37 17.26 9.47 -5.94
N HIS A 38 17.09 8.33 -5.27
CA HIS A 38 15.93 8.05 -4.44
C HIS A 38 16.07 8.70 -3.06
N SER A 39 14.98 9.28 -2.55
CA SER A 39 14.99 10.06 -1.29
C SER A 39 15.52 9.28 -0.07
N VAL A 40 15.25 7.97 0.00
CA VAL A 40 15.69 7.09 1.11
C VAL A 40 17.21 6.93 1.21
N ILE A 41 17.95 7.08 0.11
CA ILE A 41 19.42 6.97 0.04
C ILE A 41 20.13 8.32 -0.16
N ARG A 42 19.41 9.43 -0.04
CA ARG A 42 19.96 10.78 -0.22
C ARG A 42 20.63 11.28 1.06
N HIS A 43 21.86 11.78 0.92
CA HIS A 43 22.54 12.51 2.01
C HIS A 43 22.00 13.95 2.08
N THR A 44 21.70 14.43 3.28
CA THR A 44 21.21 15.81 3.51
C THR A 44 22.06 16.44 4.60
N ASP A 45 22.60 17.64 4.36
CA ASP A 45 23.51 18.36 5.27
C ASP A 45 24.70 17.53 5.77
N GLY A 46 25.24 16.64 4.93
CA GLY A 46 26.34 15.73 5.28
C GLY A 46 25.96 14.60 6.25
N LYS A 47 24.67 14.40 6.55
CA LYS A 47 24.18 13.33 7.42
C LYS A 47 23.93 12.04 6.63
N PRO A 48 24.07 10.86 7.28
CA PRO A 48 23.64 9.59 6.71
C PRO A 48 22.16 9.61 6.33
N SER A 49 21.86 8.94 5.22
CA SER A 49 20.53 8.74 4.66
C SER A 49 19.66 7.82 5.54
N HIS A 50 18.35 7.77 5.26
CA HIS A 50 17.41 6.91 6.00
C HIS A 50 17.86 5.44 6.00
N VAL A 51 18.27 4.91 4.85
CA VAL A 51 18.74 3.53 4.74
C VAL A 51 19.99 3.28 5.56
N GLU A 52 20.98 4.17 5.52
CA GLU A 52 22.25 3.98 6.25
C GLU A 52 22.03 3.94 7.77
N ASN A 53 21.12 4.76 8.30
CA ASN A 53 20.73 4.72 9.72
C ASN A 53 20.04 3.39 10.09
N VAL A 54 19.14 2.89 9.25
CA VAL A 54 18.48 1.58 9.45
C VAL A 54 19.49 0.43 9.37
N LEU A 55 20.41 0.45 8.40
CA LEU A 55 21.44 -0.57 8.24
C LEU A 55 22.44 -0.58 9.39
N ALA A 56 22.77 0.58 9.99
CA ALA A 56 23.63 0.63 11.16
C ALA A 56 23.06 -0.16 12.35
N GLU A 57 21.76 0.02 12.66
CA GLU A 57 21.12 -0.71 13.76
C GLU A 57 20.87 -2.19 13.42
N LEU A 58 20.39 -2.50 12.21
CA LEU A 58 20.24 -3.89 11.76
C LEU A 58 21.57 -4.65 11.74
N GLY A 59 22.65 -3.98 11.31
CA GLY A 59 23.98 -4.56 11.25
C GLY A 59 24.50 -4.89 12.64
N LYS A 60 24.44 -3.92 13.55
CA LYS A 60 24.81 -4.10 14.97
C LYS A 60 24.04 -5.24 15.63
N ALA A 61 22.72 -5.35 15.40
CA ALA A 61 21.89 -6.42 15.95
C ALA A 61 22.22 -7.82 15.40
N ASN A 62 22.79 -7.92 14.19
CA ASN A 62 23.03 -9.18 13.49
C ASN A 62 24.52 -9.53 13.30
N GLY A 63 25.44 -8.77 13.91
CA GLY A 63 26.89 -8.98 13.74
C GLY A 63 27.36 -8.72 12.31
N ILE A 64 26.88 -7.64 11.69
CA ILE A 64 27.26 -7.17 10.36
C ILE A 64 27.76 -5.72 10.49
N GLU A 65 28.94 -5.46 9.93
CA GLU A 65 29.55 -4.14 9.86
C GLU A 65 29.31 -3.56 8.46
N PHE A 66 28.51 -2.50 8.37
CA PHE A 66 28.26 -1.80 7.12
C PHE A 66 29.26 -0.66 6.92
N THR A 67 29.95 -0.67 5.77
CA THR A 67 30.64 0.51 5.25
C THR A 67 29.76 1.13 4.17
N CYS A 68 29.23 2.32 4.43
CA CYS A 68 28.34 3.02 3.51
C CYS A 68 29.11 4.03 2.65
N THR A 69 28.92 4.02 1.33
CA THR A 69 29.54 4.99 0.42
C THR A 69 28.76 5.19 -0.88
N LYS A 70 28.96 6.34 -1.52
CA LYS A 70 28.56 6.62 -2.91
C LYS A 70 29.76 6.81 -3.84
N ASP A 71 30.98 6.75 -3.33
CA ASP A 71 32.20 6.93 -4.11
C ASP A 71 32.50 5.67 -4.95
N GLY A 72 32.28 5.75 -6.27
CA GLY A 72 32.50 4.64 -7.18
C GLY A 72 33.94 4.16 -7.27
N ARG A 73 34.92 4.93 -6.79
CA ARG A 73 36.35 4.54 -6.82
C ARG A 73 36.68 3.35 -5.90
N VAL A 74 35.75 2.92 -5.06
CA VAL A 74 35.89 1.71 -4.22
C VAL A 74 35.91 0.39 -5.02
N PHE A 75 35.42 0.37 -6.26
CA PHE A 75 35.37 -0.83 -7.11
C PHE A 75 36.73 -1.13 -7.77
N THR A 76 37.75 -1.33 -6.94
CA THR A 76 39.01 -1.97 -7.30
C THR A 76 39.16 -3.26 -6.51
N LYS A 77 40.09 -4.14 -6.93
CA LYS A 77 40.34 -5.41 -6.24
C LYS A 77 40.73 -5.18 -4.77
N GLU A 78 41.53 -4.16 -4.52
CA GLU A 78 42.00 -3.75 -3.19
C GLU A 78 40.87 -3.12 -2.38
N GLY A 79 40.04 -2.28 -3.00
CA GLY A 79 38.89 -1.63 -2.36
C GLY A 79 37.83 -2.63 -1.89
N LEU A 80 37.59 -3.69 -2.67
CA LEU A 80 36.63 -4.74 -2.29
C LEU A 80 37.20 -5.85 -1.37
N ALA A 81 38.54 -5.96 -1.26
CA ALA A 81 39.20 -7.12 -0.64
C ALA A 81 38.76 -7.44 0.82
N SER A 82 38.35 -6.42 1.58
CA SER A 82 37.97 -6.58 3.00
C SER A 82 36.50 -6.96 3.23
N PHE A 83 35.65 -6.95 2.19
CA PHE A 83 34.21 -7.19 2.33
C PHE A 83 33.84 -8.65 2.09
N ASP A 84 32.77 -9.10 2.75
CA ASP A 84 32.12 -10.40 2.55
C ASP A 84 30.97 -10.33 1.54
N ALA A 85 30.30 -9.18 1.46
CA ALA A 85 29.28 -8.92 0.46
C ALA A 85 29.25 -7.44 0.05
N VAL A 86 28.61 -7.18 -1.09
CA VAL A 86 28.31 -5.84 -1.61
C VAL A 86 26.79 -5.70 -1.69
N PHE A 87 26.25 -4.55 -1.25
CA PHE A 87 24.82 -4.26 -1.24
C PHE A 87 24.54 -2.98 -2.03
N PHE A 88 23.83 -3.11 -3.14
CA PHE A 88 23.46 -2.02 -4.04
C PHE A 88 22.06 -1.46 -3.77
N TYR A 89 22.00 -0.14 -3.63
CA TYR A 89 20.83 0.68 -3.93
C TYR A 89 21.28 1.75 -4.93
N THR A 90 21.37 1.38 -6.20
CA THR A 90 22.03 2.16 -7.25
C THR A 90 21.10 2.47 -8.43
N THR A 91 21.47 3.41 -9.31
CA THR A 91 20.79 3.67 -10.59
C THR A 91 21.76 4.10 -11.69
N GLY A 92 21.43 3.79 -12.94
CA GLY A 92 22.12 4.21 -14.16
C GLY A 92 23.45 3.50 -14.43
N ASP A 93 24.23 4.05 -15.37
CA ASP A 93 25.59 3.59 -15.65
C ASP A 93 26.57 4.17 -14.60
N LEU A 94 27.02 3.30 -13.70
CA LEU A 94 27.88 3.69 -12.58
C LEU A 94 29.27 4.17 -13.01
N THR A 95 29.71 3.87 -14.24
CA THR A 95 30.97 4.37 -14.81
C THR A 95 30.90 5.83 -15.26
N LYS A 96 29.70 6.44 -15.22
CA LYS A 96 29.48 7.85 -15.57
C LYS A 96 29.28 8.71 -14.32
N PRO A 97 29.60 10.02 -14.40
CA PRO A 97 29.01 11.00 -13.49
C PRO A 97 27.48 10.97 -13.58
N GLY A 98 26.81 11.42 -12.52
CA GLY A 98 25.36 11.57 -12.53
C GLY A 98 24.86 12.47 -11.41
N ASN A 99 23.55 12.37 -11.14
CA ASN A 99 22.81 13.40 -10.41
C ASN A 99 23.20 13.54 -8.93
N ASP A 100 23.83 12.53 -8.32
CA ASP A 100 24.34 12.58 -6.96
C ASP A 100 25.68 13.34 -6.81
N GLY A 101 26.34 13.69 -7.92
CA GLY A 101 27.64 14.38 -7.94
C GLY A 101 28.83 13.53 -7.46
N GLN A 102 28.63 12.24 -7.21
CA GLN A 102 29.64 11.37 -6.59
C GLN A 102 30.60 10.79 -7.65
N PRO A 103 31.86 10.49 -7.30
CA PRO A 103 32.84 9.98 -8.26
C PRO A 103 32.35 8.69 -8.97
N PRO A 104 32.59 8.56 -10.29
CA PRO A 104 32.19 7.38 -11.04
C PRO A 104 32.98 6.13 -10.63
N MET A 105 32.37 4.98 -10.90
CA MET A 105 33.05 3.68 -10.90
C MET A 105 34.16 3.65 -11.97
N PRO A 106 35.32 3.04 -11.70
CA PRO A 106 36.30 2.72 -12.74
C PRO A 106 35.67 1.96 -13.90
N ALA A 107 36.21 2.12 -15.11
CA ALA A 107 35.65 1.49 -16.32
C ALA A 107 35.63 -0.05 -16.25
N ASP A 108 36.56 -0.64 -15.51
CA ASP A 108 36.68 -2.06 -15.18
C ASP A 108 35.95 -2.46 -13.88
N GLY A 109 35.49 -1.51 -13.07
CA GLY A 109 34.90 -1.75 -11.75
C GLY A 109 33.67 -2.67 -11.76
N ARG A 110 32.92 -2.70 -12.87
CA ARG A 110 31.83 -3.67 -13.08
C ARG A 110 32.35 -5.10 -13.19
N GLN A 111 33.47 -5.31 -13.88
CA GLN A 111 34.11 -6.62 -13.97
C GLN A 111 34.70 -7.03 -12.61
N VAL A 112 35.33 -6.09 -11.90
CA VAL A 112 35.85 -6.29 -10.53
C VAL A 112 34.73 -6.76 -9.57
N LEU A 113 33.54 -6.17 -9.65
CA LEU A 113 32.37 -6.61 -8.89
C LEU A 113 31.95 -8.05 -9.26
N ILE A 114 31.86 -8.36 -10.55
CA ILE A 114 31.46 -9.70 -11.03
C ILE A 114 32.49 -10.75 -10.60
N ASP A 115 33.80 -10.44 -10.66
CA ASP A 115 34.87 -11.32 -10.23
C ASP A 115 34.90 -11.52 -8.71
N PHE A 116 34.62 -10.47 -7.93
CA PHE A 116 34.43 -10.53 -6.49
C PHE A 116 33.29 -11.52 -6.14
N ILE A 117 32.12 -11.40 -6.78
CA ILE A 117 31.00 -12.32 -6.58
C ILE A 117 31.40 -13.75 -7.01
N ASN A 118 31.91 -13.93 -8.22
CA ASN A 118 32.36 -15.22 -8.76
C ASN A 118 33.33 -15.96 -7.82
N SER A 119 34.16 -15.23 -7.07
CA SER A 119 35.12 -15.79 -6.10
C SER A 119 34.48 -16.50 -4.89
N GLY A 120 33.21 -16.20 -4.58
CA GLY A 120 32.48 -16.76 -3.43
C GLY A 120 31.81 -15.73 -2.53
N LYS A 121 31.76 -14.46 -2.94
CA LYS A 121 31.25 -13.35 -2.11
C LYS A 121 29.78 -13.05 -2.38
N GLY A 122 29.15 -12.34 -1.45
CA GLY A 122 27.73 -12.01 -1.52
C GLY A 122 27.43 -10.77 -2.36
N PHE A 123 26.24 -10.75 -2.98
CA PHE A 123 25.64 -9.56 -3.56
C PHE A 123 24.17 -9.43 -3.13
N ILE A 124 23.78 -8.22 -2.73
CA ILE A 124 22.41 -7.84 -2.39
C ILE A 124 22.02 -6.68 -3.31
N GLY A 125 20.89 -6.77 -4.02
CA GLY A 125 20.25 -5.64 -4.68
C GLY A 125 18.89 -5.34 -4.05
N THR A 126 18.57 -4.07 -3.84
CA THR A 126 17.20 -3.65 -3.49
C THR A 126 16.67 -2.63 -4.50
N HIS A 127 15.36 -2.72 -4.78
CA HIS A 127 14.58 -1.78 -5.56
C HIS A 127 15.27 -1.37 -6.87
N SER A 128 15.91 -0.20 -6.89
CA SER A 128 16.52 0.38 -8.07
C SER A 128 17.77 -0.35 -8.59
N ALA A 129 18.27 -1.36 -7.88
CA ALA A 129 19.40 -2.17 -8.33
C ALA A 129 19.20 -2.85 -9.70
N THR A 130 17.96 -3.05 -10.18
CA THR A 130 17.64 -3.51 -11.55
C THR A 130 17.61 -2.41 -12.62
N ASP A 131 17.63 -1.14 -12.20
CA ASP A 131 17.81 0.07 -13.03
C ASP A 131 19.30 0.52 -13.00
N THR A 132 20.22 -0.42 -12.79
CA THR A 132 21.67 -0.19 -12.74
C THR A 132 22.34 -0.95 -13.88
N PHE A 133 23.01 -0.22 -14.77
CA PHE A 133 23.34 -0.70 -16.13
C PHE A 133 22.11 -1.19 -16.92
N HIS A 134 22.22 -1.25 -18.25
CA HIS A 134 21.13 -1.72 -19.11
C HIS A 134 21.66 -2.56 -20.25
N SER A 135 20.91 -3.59 -20.59
CA SER A 135 21.17 -4.40 -21.78
C SER A 135 20.89 -3.57 -23.03
N ALA A 136 21.67 -3.76 -24.08
CA ALA A 136 21.40 -3.12 -25.37
C ALA A 136 20.07 -3.60 -25.97
N GLY A 137 19.49 -2.80 -26.88
CA GLY A 137 18.27 -3.14 -27.61
C GLY A 137 17.00 -2.49 -27.06
N ASP A 138 15.84 -3.07 -27.39
CA ASP A 138 14.53 -2.54 -27.03
C ASP A 138 14.25 -2.72 -25.52
N ARG A 139 13.79 -1.64 -24.86
CA ARG A 139 13.47 -1.62 -23.42
C ARG A 139 12.38 -2.64 -23.02
N TYR A 140 11.45 -2.98 -23.90
CA TYR A 140 10.34 -3.89 -23.65
C TYR A 140 10.56 -5.31 -24.20
N ALA A 141 11.51 -5.51 -25.12
CA ALA A 141 11.89 -6.85 -25.57
C ALA A 141 12.85 -7.52 -24.58
N ASN A 142 12.65 -8.83 -24.34
CA ASN A 142 13.71 -9.61 -23.71
C ASN A 142 14.90 -9.71 -24.68
N ASN A 143 16.12 -9.56 -24.17
CA ASN A 143 17.34 -9.74 -24.93
C ASN A 143 18.15 -10.91 -24.36
N HIS A 144 18.63 -11.79 -25.24
CA HIS A 144 19.53 -12.88 -24.87
C HIS A 144 20.96 -12.38 -24.61
N GLU A 145 21.33 -11.22 -25.16
CA GLU A 145 22.57 -10.49 -24.87
C GLU A 145 22.31 -9.46 -23.75
N CYS A 146 22.18 -9.93 -22.51
CA CYS A 146 22.06 -9.05 -21.34
C CYS A 146 23.39 -8.34 -21.01
N ASP A 147 23.32 -7.17 -20.35
CA ASP A 147 24.51 -6.56 -19.78
C ASP A 147 25.12 -7.49 -18.70
N PRO A 148 26.46 -7.63 -18.57
CA PRO A 148 27.06 -8.54 -17.58
C PRO A 148 26.58 -8.36 -16.14
N TYR A 149 26.25 -7.13 -15.72
CA TYR A 149 25.65 -6.90 -14.40
C TYR A 149 24.20 -7.40 -14.33
N ILE A 150 23.39 -7.15 -15.36
CA ILE A 150 22.01 -7.65 -15.46
C ILE A 150 22.00 -9.18 -15.53
N CYS A 151 22.91 -9.79 -16.28
CA CYS A 151 23.08 -11.24 -16.35
C CYS A 151 23.46 -11.86 -15.00
N MET A 152 24.18 -11.13 -14.13
CA MET A 152 24.49 -11.54 -12.75
C MET A 152 23.27 -11.38 -11.84
N LEU A 153 22.64 -10.20 -11.86
CA LEU A 153 21.51 -9.86 -11.00
C LEU A 153 20.28 -10.76 -11.28
N GLY A 154 20.06 -11.07 -12.55
CA GLY A 154 19.01 -11.96 -13.03
C GLY A 154 17.66 -11.29 -13.29
N GLY A 155 17.63 -9.97 -13.50
CA GLY A 155 16.45 -9.21 -13.92
C GLY A 155 16.81 -7.75 -14.24
N GLU A 156 15.99 -7.10 -15.07
CA GLU A 156 16.23 -5.73 -15.56
C GLU A 156 14.97 -4.87 -15.52
N PHE A 157 15.10 -3.61 -15.12
CA PHE A 157 14.01 -2.64 -15.08
C PHE A 157 13.53 -2.21 -16.48
N ILE A 158 12.22 -2.20 -16.67
CA ILE A 158 11.55 -1.60 -17.83
C ILE A 158 11.02 -0.20 -17.49
N THR A 159 10.13 -0.15 -16.48
CA THR A 159 9.32 1.00 -16.09
C THR A 159 8.57 0.67 -14.78
N HIS A 160 7.90 1.64 -14.17
CA HIS A 160 6.98 1.43 -13.05
C HIS A 160 5.61 2.08 -13.34
N GLY A 161 4.57 1.61 -12.67
CA GLY A 161 3.25 2.23 -12.64
C GLY A 161 3.14 3.34 -11.59
N SER A 162 1.91 3.63 -11.14
CA SER A 162 1.71 4.46 -9.94
C SER A 162 2.12 3.67 -8.68
N GLN A 163 2.57 4.37 -7.63
CA GLN A 163 2.73 3.77 -6.30
C GLN A 163 1.38 3.26 -5.80
N GLN A 164 1.33 2.02 -5.33
CA GLN A 164 0.10 1.34 -4.92
C GLN A 164 0.40 0.16 -3.99
N GLU A 165 -0.63 -0.34 -3.31
CA GLU A 165 -0.53 -1.66 -2.70
C GLU A 165 -0.54 -2.75 -3.77
N ALA A 166 0.35 -3.74 -3.64
CA ALA A 166 0.24 -5.00 -4.35
C ALA A 166 0.39 -6.18 -3.38
N THR A 167 -0.15 -7.33 -3.78
CA THR A 167 0.04 -8.59 -3.06
C THR A 167 1.35 -9.24 -3.52
N LEU A 168 2.16 -9.66 -2.56
CA LEU A 168 3.32 -10.51 -2.78
C LEU A 168 3.05 -11.90 -2.21
N THR A 169 3.08 -12.92 -3.06
CA THR A 169 2.91 -14.33 -2.67
C THR A 169 4.26 -14.96 -2.35
N VAL A 170 4.35 -15.71 -1.24
CA VAL A 170 5.59 -16.33 -0.78
C VAL A 170 5.82 -17.67 -1.48
N ALA A 171 6.78 -17.68 -2.41
CA ALA A 171 7.14 -18.86 -3.21
C ALA A 171 8.15 -19.79 -2.51
N SER A 172 8.93 -19.26 -1.55
CA SER A 172 9.93 -20.04 -0.80
C SER A 172 9.91 -19.68 0.70
N PRO A 173 8.95 -20.21 1.47
CA PRO A 173 8.84 -19.93 2.91
C PRO A 173 10.00 -20.51 3.74
N GLY A 174 10.78 -21.45 3.16
CA GLY A 174 11.95 -22.06 3.81
C GLY A 174 13.25 -21.27 3.67
N PHE A 175 13.31 -20.25 2.81
CA PHE A 175 14.49 -19.40 2.70
C PHE A 175 14.65 -18.53 3.97
N PRO A 176 15.89 -18.29 4.47
CA PRO A 176 16.12 -17.50 5.67
C PRO A 176 15.39 -16.16 5.65
N GLY A 177 14.67 -15.85 6.73
CA GLY A 177 13.90 -14.60 6.85
C GLY A 177 12.53 -14.60 6.15
N MET A 178 12.17 -15.61 5.34
CA MET A 178 10.86 -15.63 4.67
C MET A 178 9.70 -16.03 5.57
N ALA A 179 9.96 -16.73 6.69
CA ALA A 179 8.91 -17.18 7.60
C ALA A 179 8.06 -16.03 8.20
N VAL A 180 8.61 -14.81 8.33
CA VAL A 180 7.85 -13.65 8.82
C VAL A 180 6.86 -13.07 7.79
N ALA A 181 6.98 -13.45 6.52
CA ALA A 181 6.10 -13.00 5.44
C ALA A 181 4.80 -13.81 5.30
N GLY A 182 4.65 -14.90 6.06
CA GLY A 182 3.51 -15.80 5.97
C GLY A 182 3.41 -16.52 4.62
N GLY A 183 2.19 -16.72 4.11
CA GLY A 183 1.95 -17.24 2.76
C GLY A 183 1.87 -16.15 1.68
N SER A 184 1.47 -14.94 2.08
CA SER A 184 1.38 -13.75 1.23
C SER A 184 1.21 -12.50 2.10
N PHE A 185 1.65 -11.34 1.63
CA PHE A 185 1.41 -10.06 2.29
C PHE A 185 1.12 -8.95 1.28
N ARG A 186 0.54 -7.83 1.75
CA ARG A 186 0.35 -6.61 0.96
C ARG A 186 1.24 -5.50 1.49
N ILE A 187 1.77 -4.68 0.59
CA ILE A 187 2.57 -3.51 0.96
C ILE A 187 2.40 -2.40 -0.09
N MET A 188 2.33 -1.14 0.37
CA MET A 188 2.34 0.06 -0.47
C MET A 188 3.77 0.33 -0.94
N GLU A 189 4.04 0.23 -2.24
CA GLU A 189 5.38 0.41 -2.83
C GLU A 189 5.33 1.02 -4.24
N GLU A 190 6.50 1.37 -4.77
CA GLU A 190 6.69 1.62 -6.21
C GLU A 190 7.15 0.34 -6.91
N TRP A 191 6.23 -0.28 -7.64
CA TRP A 191 6.47 -1.60 -8.22
C TRP A 191 7.12 -1.50 -9.60
N TYR A 192 8.19 -2.27 -9.78
CA TYR A 192 8.93 -2.31 -11.04
C TYR A 192 8.35 -3.39 -11.94
N ALA A 193 8.04 -3.04 -13.19
CA ALA A 193 7.89 -4.00 -14.26
C ALA A 193 9.28 -4.31 -14.82
N MET A 194 9.61 -5.60 -14.92
CA MET A 194 10.96 -6.08 -15.23
C MET A 194 10.96 -7.06 -16.42
N LYS A 195 12.11 -7.22 -17.05
CA LYS A 195 12.39 -8.18 -18.14
C LYS A 195 13.69 -8.92 -17.85
N ASN A 196 14.13 -9.76 -18.79
CA ASN A 196 15.44 -10.43 -18.74
C ASN A 196 15.66 -11.24 -17.45
N PHE A 197 14.58 -11.83 -16.92
CA PHE A 197 14.66 -12.73 -15.78
C PHE A 197 15.50 -13.95 -16.12
N ALA A 198 16.47 -14.28 -15.26
CA ALA A 198 17.33 -15.44 -15.48
C ALA A 198 16.54 -16.76 -15.31
N PRO A 199 16.81 -17.81 -16.11
CA PRO A 199 16.07 -19.06 -16.05
C PRO A 199 16.38 -19.90 -14.80
N ASP A 200 17.45 -19.57 -14.08
CA ASP A 200 17.95 -20.22 -12.87
C ASP A 200 17.55 -19.49 -11.57
N LEU A 201 16.57 -18.58 -11.60
CA LEU A 201 16.11 -17.91 -10.38
C LEU A 201 15.40 -18.87 -9.42
N HIS A 202 15.80 -18.82 -8.15
CA HIS A 202 14.99 -19.26 -7.02
C HIS A 202 14.19 -18.07 -6.49
N VAL A 203 12.97 -17.93 -6.99
CA VAL A 203 12.00 -16.91 -6.63
C VAL A 203 11.54 -17.11 -5.19
N LEU A 204 11.64 -16.04 -4.42
CA LEU A 204 11.23 -15.96 -3.02
C LEU A 204 9.83 -15.33 -2.90
N LEU A 205 9.57 -14.30 -3.72
CA LEU A 205 8.30 -13.58 -3.78
C LEU A 205 7.83 -13.43 -5.23
N VAL A 206 6.54 -13.65 -5.44
CA VAL A 206 5.83 -13.39 -6.70
C VAL A 206 5.02 -12.12 -6.56
N GLN A 207 5.13 -11.21 -7.55
CA GLN A 207 4.30 -10.01 -7.64
C GLN A 207 2.98 -10.36 -8.32
N GLU A 208 1.86 -10.29 -7.60
CA GLU A 208 0.54 -10.51 -8.17
C GLU A 208 0.09 -9.29 -8.97
N THR A 209 -0.09 -9.46 -10.29
CA THR A 209 -0.33 -8.36 -11.23
C THR A 209 -1.80 -8.07 -11.50
N ALA A 210 -2.70 -9.02 -11.24
CA ALA A 210 -4.10 -8.98 -11.70
C ALA A 210 -4.91 -7.76 -11.21
N THR A 211 -4.57 -7.21 -10.04
CA THR A 211 -5.22 -6.01 -9.47
C THR A 211 -4.38 -4.74 -9.62
N MET A 212 -3.24 -4.80 -10.30
CA MET A 212 -2.29 -3.68 -10.39
C MET A 212 -2.63 -2.73 -11.54
N THR A 213 -2.53 -1.44 -11.25
CA THR A 213 -2.93 -0.35 -12.16
C THR A 213 -1.74 0.44 -12.67
N GLY A 214 -1.84 0.94 -13.90
CA GLY A 214 -0.76 1.64 -14.58
C GLY A 214 -0.47 3.06 -14.09
N ASN A 215 0.05 3.85 -15.02
CA ASN A 215 0.02 5.31 -14.94
C ASN A 215 -0.41 5.88 -16.30
N LYS A 216 -0.30 7.20 -16.49
CA LYS A 216 -0.70 7.89 -17.73
C LYS A 216 0.04 7.41 -19.01
N LYS A 217 1.09 6.60 -18.88
CA LYS A 217 1.86 6.00 -19.99
C LYS A 217 1.41 4.57 -20.36
N GLY A 218 0.44 4.00 -19.66
CA GLY A 218 -0.05 2.63 -19.84
C GLY A 218 0.03 1.79 -18.56
N ASN A 219 -0.45 0.54 -18.63
CA ASN A 219 -0.34 -0.43 -17.53
C ASN A 219 0.79 -1.43 -17.80
N PRO A 220 1.96 -1.32 -17.14
CA PRO A 220 3.08 -2.24 -17.34
C PRO A 220 2.89 -3.58 -16.60
N TYR A 221 1.81 -3.71 -15.81
CA TYR A 221 1.44 -4.92 -15.10
C TYR A 221 0.36 -5.74 -15.82
N ASP A 222 -0.06 -5.34 -17.03
CA ASP A 222 -0.96 -6.15 -17.87
C ASP A 222 -0.19 -7.32 -18.50
N ARG A 223 0.15 -8.29 -17.64
CA ARG A 223 1.02 -9.47 -17.87
C ARG A 223 0.84 -10.48 -16.72
N PRO A 224 1.26 -11.75 -16.89
CA PRO A 224 1.25 -12.74 -15.80
C PRO A 224 2.10 -12.33 -14.59
N PRO A 225 1.81 -12.86 -13.38
CA PRO A 225 2.65 -12.66 -12.19
C PRO A 225 4.13 -13.04 -12.43
N PHE A 226 5.03 -12.23 -11.88
CA PHE A 226 6.47 -12.34 -12.11
C PHE A 226 7.29 -12.14 -10.82
N PRO A 227 8.60 -12.48 -10.80
CA PRO A 227 9.40 -12.41 -9.58
C PRO A 227 9.52 -10.99 -9.01
N ALA A 228 9.20 -10.84 -7.72
CA ALA A 228 9.42 -9.61 -6.94
C ALA A 228 10.71 -9.67 -6.10
N ALA A 229 11.11 -10.88 -5.68
CA ALA A 229 12.36 -11.13 -4.96
C ALA A 229 12.88 -12.54 -5.29
N TRP A 230 14.19 -12.70 -5.33
CA TRP A 230 14.84 -13.96 -5.69
C TRP A 230 16.23 -14.12 -5.09
N ALA A 231 16.68 -15.37 -5.01
CA ALA A 231 18.05 -15.77 -4.77
C ALA A 231 18.59 -16.57 -5.96
N ARG A 232 19.90 -16.51 -6.20
CA ARG A 232 20.62 -17.36 -7.18
C ARG A 232 22.12 -17.41 -6.87
N THR A 233 22.85 -18.26 -7.58
CA THR A 233 24.32 -18.31 -7.52
C THR A 233 24.96 -17.70 -8.76
N GLN A 234 26.08 -16.97 -8.58
CA GLN A 234 26.91 -16.47 -9.67
C GLN A 234 28.36 -16.92 -9.44
N GLY A 235 28.85 -17.86 -10.25
CA GLY A 235 30.11 -18.56 -9.96
C GLY A 235 29.99 -19.29 -8.61
N LYS A 236 30.82 -18.93 -7.63
CA LYS A 236 30.69 -19.41 -6.24
C LYS A 236 29.89 -18.45 -5.33
N GLY A 237 29.56 -17.27 -5.83
CA GLY A 237 28.90 -16.20 -5.07
C GLY A 237 27.40 -16.38 -4.92
N ARG A 238 26.84 -15.64 -3.98
CA ARG A 238 25.42 -15.68 -3.59
C ARG A 238 24.77 -14.34 -3.91
N VAL A 239 23.77 -14.35 -4.79
CA VAL A 239 23.10 -13.14 -5.29
C VAL A 239 21.66 -13.14 -4.78
N TYR A 240 21.25 -12.06 -4.12
CA TYR A 240 19.87 -11.81 -3.70
C TYR A 240 19.37 -10.49 -4.31
N TYR A 241 18.10 -10.45 -4.70
CA TYR A 241 17.40 -9.22 -5.05
C TYR A 241 15.99 -9.16 -4.46
N THR A 242 15.51 -7.95 -4.17
CA THR A 242 14.10 -7.64 -3.98
C THR A 242 13.73 -6.29 -4.58
N SER A 243 12.55 -6.18 -5.17
CA SER A 243 11.96 -4.95 -5.72
C SER A 243 11.48 -3.96 -4.65
N LEU A 244 11.36 -4.41 -3.40
CA LEU A 244 11.01 -3.59 -2.24
C LEU A 244 12.16 -2.63 -1.87
N GLY A 245 11.81 -1.43 -1.40
CA GLY A 245 12.78 -0.51 -0.78
C GLY A 245 12.62 0.98 -1.12
N HIS A 246 11.64 1.41 -1.91
CA HIS A 246 11.51 2.84 -2.25
C HIS A 246 10.88 3.66 -1.14
N LYS A 247 9.86 3.13 -0.48
CA LYS A 247 9.16 3.87 0.58
C LYS A 247 10.00 3.87 1.86
N PRO A 248 10.15 5.01 2.56
CA PRO A 248 10.85 5.06 3.86
C PRO A 248 10.30 4.05 4.88
N GLY A 249 8.98 3.83 4.89
CA GLY A 249 8.32 2.89 5.78
C GLY A 249 8.64 1.41 5.51
N THR A 250 9.06 1.05 4.28
CA THR A 250 9.48 -0.31 3.94
C THR A 250 10.71 -0.72 4.75
N TRP A 251 11.68 0.19 4.91
CA TRP A 251 12.91 -0.06 5.67
C TRP A 251 12.68 -0.32 7.17
N THR A 252 11.54 0.12 7.70
CA THR A 252 11.12 -0.11 9.09
C THR A 252 10.05 -1.20 9.23
N ASN A 253 9.62 -1.83 8.12
CA ASN A 253 8.61 -2.88 8.13
C ASN A 253 9.23 -4.21 8.63
N PRO A 254 8.65 -4.90 9.63
CA PRO A 254 9.21 -6.13 10.19
C PRO A 254 9.39 -7.27 9.17
N ILE A 255 8.50 -7.38 8.18
CA ILE A 255 8.59 -8.40 7.11
C ILE A 255 9.82 -8.12 6.25
N PHE A 256 9.96 -6.88 5.76
CA PHE A 256 11.10 -6.48 4.94
C PHE A 256 12.43 -6.58 5.71
N GLN A 257 12.46 -6.17 6.99
CA GLN A 257 13.66 -6.33 7.81
C GLN A 257 14.02 -7.79 8.04
N GLY A 258 13.04 -8.67 8.32
CA GLY A 258 13.26 -10.10 8.47
C GLY A 258 13.83 -10.75 7.20
N MET A 259 13.25 -10.44 6.04
CA MET A 259 13.75 -10.86 4.73
C MET A 259 15.17 -10.36 4.48
N LEU A 260 15.45 -9.06 4.71
CA LEU A 260 16.74 -8.45 4.47
C LEU A 260 17.83 -9.04 5.39
N VAL A 261 17.53 -9.28 6.67
CA VAL A 261 18.43 -9.97 7.61
C VAL A 261 18.69 -11.41 7.17
N GLY A 262 17.67 -12.13 6.70
CA GLY A 262 17.80 -13.47 6.12
C GLY A 262 18.73 -13.49 4.90
N ALA A 263 18.50 -12.57 3.95
CA ALA A 263 19.32 -12.38 2.77
C ALA A 263 20.77 -12.03 3.10
N LEU A 264 21.00 -11.10 4.04
CA LEU A 264 22.33 -10.70 4.50
C LEU A 264 23.07 -11.87 5.17
N ASN A 265 22.39 -12.66 6.01
CA ASN A 265 22.99 -13.84 6.63
C ASN A 265 23.32 -14.93 5.60
N TRP A 266 22.46 -15.15 4.60
CA TRP A 266 22.73 -16.13 3.54
C TRP A 266 23.87 -15.67 2.63
N THR A 267 23.82 -14.44 2.11
CA THR A 267 24.84 -13.89 1.19
C THR A 267 26.22 -13.75 1.83
N THR A 268 26.32 -13.49 3.14
CA THR A 268 27.60 -13.46 3.88
C THR A 268 28.08 -14.84 4.35
N GLY A 269 27.33 -15.92 4.05
CA GLY A 269 27.67 -17.30 4.41
C GLY A 269 27.56 -17.61 5.90
N LYS A 270 26.68 -16.93 6.64
CA LYS A 270 26.33 -17.27 8.03
C LYS A 270 25.29 -18.39 8.11
N VAL A 271 24.43 -18.52 7.11
CA VAL A 271 23.41 -19.57 7.00
C VAL A 271 23.37 -20.14 5.59
N GLU A 272 23.01 -21.40 5.48
CA GLU A 272 22.72 -22.05 4.20
C GLU A 272 21.22 -22.02 3.89
N ALA A 273 20.89 -22.11 2.60
CA ALA A 273 19.53 -22.17 2.09
C ALA A 273 19.49 -22.98 0.79
N ASP A 274 18.42 -23.75 0.59
CA ASP A 274 18.13 -24.32 -0.72
C ASP A 274 17.70 -23.18 -1.67
N VAL A 275 18.43 -23.04 -2.78
CA VAL A 275 18.14 -22.09 -3.86
C VAL A 275 17.99 -22.80 -5.20
N THR A 276 17.44 -24.02 -5.18
CA THR A 276 17.08 -24.77 -6.40
C THR A 276 16.11 -23.94 -7.26
N PRO A 277 16.41 -23.69 -8.55
CA PRO A 277 15.58 -22.83 -9.40
C PRO A 277 14.11 -23.25 -9.44
N ASN A 278 13.20 -22.28 -9.34
CA ASN A 278 11.75 -22.52 -9.29
C ASN A 278 10.92 -21.58 -10.20
N ILE A 279 11.55 -20.62 -10.89
CA ILE A 279 10.87 -19.54 -11.63
C ILE A 279 9.80 -20.03 -12.62
N THR A 280 10.05 -21.10 -13.35
CA THR A 280 9.10 -21.69 -14.32
C THR A 280 7.86 -22.29 -13.65
N LYS A 281 7.99 -22.74 -12.39
CA LYS A 281 6.90 -23.33 -11.59
C LYS A 281 6.03 -22.27 -10.92
N VAL A 282 6.64 -21.24 -10.36
CA VAL A 282 5.94 -20.26 -9.51
C VAL A 282 5.55 -18.96 -10.22
N THR A 283 6.15 -18.68 -11.39
CA THR A 283 5.82 -17.52 -12.24
C THR A 283 5.66 -17.95 -13.71
N PRO A 284 4.65 -18.79 -14.05
CA PRO A 284 4.41 -19.18 -15.43
C PRO A 284 4.10 -17.95 -16.28
N GLY A 285 4.88 -17.74 -17.34
CA GLY A 285 4.76 -16.54 -18.18
C GLY A 285 5.59 -15.33 -17.72
N PHE A 286 6.55 -15.48 -16.80
CA PHE A 286 7.45 -14.41 -16.37
C PHE A 286 8.11 -13.61 -17.52
N ALA A 287 8.39 -14.28 -18.65
CA ALA A 287 9.00 -13.68 -19.84
C ALA A 287 8.02 -12.85 -20.70
N THR A 288 6.71 -12.94 -20.46
CA THR A 288 5.73 -12.10 -21.15
C THR A 288 5.80 -10.68 -20.61
N ASN A 289 6.36 -9.77 -21.39
CA ASN A 289 6.32 -8.33 -21.10
C ASN A 289 4.99 -7.74 -21.62
N GLY A 290 4.45 -6.74 -20.91
CA GLY A 290 3.19 -6.07 -21.30
C GLY A 290 3.26 -5.45 -22.70
N PRO A 291 2.10 -5.09 -23.29
CA PRO A 291 1.98 -4.84 -24.73
C PRO A 291 2.96 -3.75 -25.23
N PRO A 292 3.55 -3.93 -26.42
CA PRO A 292 4.47 -2.95 -26.98
C PRO A 292 3.79 -1.59 -27.16
N SER A 293 4.55 -0.52 -26.97
CA SER A 293 4.12 0.85 -27.24
C SER A 293 3.48 0.94 -28.62
N LYS A 294 2.17 1.20 -28.70
CA LYS A 294 1.51 1.56 -29.96
C LYS A 294 2.31 2.68 -30.62
N THR A 295 2.64 2.48 -31.88
CA THR A 295 3.43 3.44 -32.64
C THR A 295 2.59 4.68 -32.91
N LYS A 296 3.27 5.81 -33.14
CA LYS A 296 2.63 7.11 -33.39
C LYS A 296 1.69 7.12 -34.62
N ALA A 297 1.82 6.12 -35.50
CA ALA A 297 0.95 5.90 -36.66
C ALA A 297 -0.37 5.19 -36.30
N GLU A 298 -0.36 4.25 -35.36
CA GLU A 298 -1.55 3.49 -34.96
C GLU A 298 -2.54 4.32 -34.13
N MET A 299 -2.08 5.41 -33.52
CA MET A 299 -2.95 6.42 -32.90
C MET A 299 -3.70 7.29 -33.93
N ALA A 300 -3.23 7.38 -35.18
CA ALA A 300 -3.84 8.18 -36.23
C ALA A 300 -4.81 7.38 -37.12
N ALA A 301 -4.86 6.05 -36.97
CA ALA A 301 -5.70 5.16 -37.76
C ALA A 301 -6.98 4.70 -37.02
N ALA A 302 -7.30 5.33 -35.89
CA ALA A 302 -8.47 5.00 -35.04
C ALA A 302 -9.58 6.08 -35.07
N GLU A 303 -9.46 7.08 -35.95
CA GLU A 303 -10.53 8.04 -36.25
C GLU A 303 -11.22 7.63 -37.56
N GLU A 304 -12.49 7.24 -37.46
CA GLU A 304 -13.43 7.14 -38.58
C GLU A 304 -14.78 7.77 -38.15
N PRO A 305 -15.64 8.20 -39.11
CA PRO A 305 -16.08 9.59 -39.14
C PRO A 305 -17.43 9.93 -38.47
N GLU A 306 -17.69 11.25 -38.40
CA GLU A 306 -18.85 11.92 -37.81
C GLU A 306 -20.18 11.65 -38.54
N ASP A 307 -21.28 11.73 -37.78
CA ASP A 307 -22.66 11.95 -38.26
C ASP A 307 -23.36 12.98 -37.34
N GLU A 308 -24.14 13.92 -37.89
CA GLU A 308 -24.88 14.97 -37.12
C GLU A 308 -26.25 14.44 -36.61
N ALA A 309 -26.88 14.92 -35.53
CA ALA A 309 -26.66 16.06 -34.61
C ALA A 309 -27.46 15.79 -33.29
N PRO A 310 -27.49 16.65 -32.22
CA PRO A 310 -27.01 18.04 -32.09
C PRO A 310 -26.07 18.32 -30.88
N GLN A 311 -25.53 19.54 -30.87
CA GLN A 311 -24.54 20.08 -29.93
C GLN A 311 -24.83 19.84 -28.42
N MET A 312 -23.91 19.13 -27.76
CA MET A 312 -23.50 19.42 -26.38
C MET A 312 -21.96 19.46 -26.30
N ALA A 313 -21.42 20.29 -25.42
CA ALA A 313 -19.99 20.65 -25.40
C ALA A 313 -19.08 19.50 -24.95
N SER A 314 -17.85 19.47 -25.49
CA SER A 314 -16.82 18.48 -25.17
C SER A 314 -16.32 18.62 -23.71
N PRO A 315 -16.14 17.52 -22.95
CA PRO A 315 -15.58 17.56 -21.60
C PRO A 315 -14.03 17.69 -21.59
N PRO A 316 -13.40 18.23 -20.52
CA PRO A 316 -11.95 18.50 -20.48
C PRO A 316 -11.08 17.37 -19.89
N LYS A 317 -9.76 17.59 -19.95
CA LYS A 317 -8.68 16.66 -19.58
C LYS A 317 -8.46 16.40 -18.06
N SER A 318 -9.50 16.55 -17.25
CA SER A 318 -9.52 16.21 -15.82
C SER A 318 -10.78 15.41 -15.54
N GLY A 319 -10.70 14.28 -14.82
CA GLY A 319 -11.86 13.43 -14.50
C GLY A 319 -12.88 14.05 -13.51
N ILE A 320 -12.95 15.37 -13.43
CA ILE A 320 -13.90 16.16 -12.65
C ILE A 320 -14.80 16.86 -13.67
N ALA A 321 -16.09 16.55 -13.67
CA ALA A 321 -17.03 17.25 -14.54
C ALA A 321 -17.43 18.59 -13.89
N VAL A 322 -17.48 19.66 -14.69
CA VAL A 322 -17.87 20.99 -14.20
C VAL A 322 -19.18 21.42 -14.85
N THR A 323 -20.11 21.94 -14.07
CA THR A 323 -21.38 22.51 -14.55
C THR A 323 -21.68 23.82 -13.86
N ALA A 324 -22.55 24.65 -14.42
CA ALA A 324 -22.93 25.93 -13.83
C ALA A 324 -24.36 26.33 -14.23
N SER A 325 -24.93 27.32 -13.53
CA SER A 325 -26.20 27.98 -13.89
C SER A 325 -26.20 28.60 -15.29
N GLY A 326 -25.03 28.77 -15.88
CA GLY A 326 -24.78 29.20 -17.25
C GLY A 326 -23.44 29.91 -17.36
N HIS A 327 -23.00 30.20 -18.59
CA HIS A 327 -21.79 30.99 -18.79
C HIS A 327 -21.96 32.10 -19.84
N GLN A 328 -21.04 33.06 -19.83
CA GLN A 328 -20.91 34.06 -20.86
C GLN A 328 -20.44 33.40 -22.16
N GLY A 329 -21.23 33.56 -23.22
CA GLY A 329 -20.88 33.18 -24.59
C GLY A 329 -20.34 34.34 -25.42
N GLY A 330 -20.24 34.15 -26.73
CA GLY A 330 -19.70 35.13 -27.69
C GLY A 330 -18.35 34.68 -28.26
N THR A 331 -17.63 35.60 -28.91
CA THR A 331 -16.34 35.32 -29.58
C THR A 331 -15.18 34.98 -28.63
N ARG A 332 -15.36 35.19 -27.32
CA ARG A 332 -14.47 34.76 -26.24
C ARG A 332 -15.34 34.25 -25.07
N PRO A 333 -15.77 32.98 -25.09
CA PRO A 333 -16.60 32.43 -24.04
C PRO A 333 -15.78 32.20 -22.76
N ASN A 334 -16.44 32.27 -21.60
CA ASN A 334 -15.85 32.03 -20.29
C ASN A 334 -16.53 30.82 -19.61
N PRO A 335 -16.36 29.60 -20.15
CA PRO A 335 -17.11 28.41 -19.74
C PRO A 335 -16.66 27.89 -18.35
N PRO A 336 -17.46 27.05 -17.67
CA PRO A 336 -17.24 26.71 -16.26
C PRO A 336 -15.95 25.93 -15.99
N GLU A 337 -15.44 25.19 -16.96
CA GLU A 337 -14.27 24.31 -16.84
C GLU A 337 -12.96 25.10 -16.67
N ASN A 338 -12.95 26.38 -17.04
CA ASN A 338 -11.84 27.29 -16.80
C ASN A 338 -11.46 27.41 -15.32
N VAL A 339 -12.33 27.07 -14.36
CA VAL A 339 -11.98 27.18 -12.93
C VAL A 339 -11.02 26.10 -12.44
N ILE A 340 -10.78 25.04 -13.23
CA ILE A 340 -9.86 23.94 -12.89
C ILE A 340 -8.76 23.69 -13.95
N ASP A 341 -8.64 24.55 -14.96
CA ASP A 341 -7.67 24.33 -16.06
C ASP A 341 -6.21 24.70 -15.71
N GLY A 342 -6.00 25.30 -14.53
CA GLY A 342 -4.70 25.70 -14.00
C GLY A 342 -4.11 26.98 -14.62
N LYS A 343 -4.90 27.76 -15.38
CA LYS A 343 -4.42 28.94 -16.10
C LYS A 343 -4.88 30.24 -15.43
N PRO A 344 -3.97 31.12 -15.00
CA PRO A 344 -4.35 32.37 -14.33
C PRO A 344 -5.05 33.40 -15.25
N GLU A 345 -5.00 33.21 -16.58
CA GLU A 345 -5.63 34.06 -17.58
C GLU A 345 -7.06 33.68 -17.97
N THR A 346 -7.55 32.50 -17.59
CA THR A 346 -8.91 32.03 -17.87
C THR A 346 -9.82 32.21 -16.66
N TYR A 347 -11.14 32.13 -16.87
CA TYR A 347 -12.13 32.17 -15.80
C TYR A 347 -13.50 31.68 -16.28
N TRP A 348 -14.34 31.23 -15.34
CA TRP A 348 -15.78 31.15 -15.54
C TRP A 348 -16.43 32.51 -15.28
N ALA A 349 -17.39 32.89 -16.12
CA ALA A 349 -18.28 34.01 -15.84
C ALA A 349 -19.72 33.62 -16.16
N ALA A 350 -20.64 33.91 -15.24
CA ALA A 350 -22.05 33.56 -15.37
C ALA A 350 -22.73 34.23 -16.58
N LYS A 351 -23.81 33.63 -17.08
CA LYS A 351 -24.55 34.10 -18.26
C LYS A 351 -25.22 35.47 -18.03
N SER A 352 -25.82 35.70 -16.87
CA SER A 352 -26.47 36.96 -16.48
C SER A 352 -25.68 37.71 -15.40
N LEU A 353 -26.20 38.87 -14.98
CA LEU A 353 -25.72 39.62 -13.81
C LEU A 353 -26.54 39.33 -12.54
N GLU A 354 -27.63 38.58 -12.67
CA GLU A 354 -28.60 38.34 -11.60
C GLU A 354 -28.10 37.25 -10.65
N PHE A 355 -28.31 37.44 -9.34
CA PHE A 355 -28.01 36.43 -8.32
C PHE A 355 -29.28 35.62 -7.97
N PRO A 356 -29.16 34.35 -7.55
CA PRO A 356 -27.92 33.59 -7.41
C PRO A 356 -27.39 33.03 -8.74
N GLN A 357 -26.08 32.78 -8.81
CA GLN A 357 -25.43 31.99 -9.87
C GLN A 357 -24.57 30.92 -9.21
N TRP A 358 -24.56 29.70 -9.75
CA TRP A 358 -23.85 28.57 -9.15
C TRP A 358 -22.88 27.92 -10.13
N LEU A 359 -21.82 27.33 -9.59
CA LEU A 359 -20.90 26.44 -10.30
C LEU A 359 -20.69 25.19 -9.43
N GLN A 360 -20.65 24.02 -10.06
CA GLN A 360 -20.60 22.71 -9.43
C GLN A 360 -19.51 21.85 -10.06
N LEU A 361 -18.83 21.08 -9.21
CA LEU A 361 -17.91 20.01 -9.57
C LEU A 361 -18.53 18.65 -9.20
N ASP A 362 -18.48 17.68 -10.11
CA ASP A 362 -18.68 16.27 -9.83
C ASP A 362 -17.31 15.58 -9.89
N PHE A 363 -16.84 15.07 -8.76
CA PHE A 363 -15.57 14.33 -8.65
C PHE A 363 -15.70 12.86 -9.12
N GLY A 364 -16.87 12.44 -9.60
CA GLY A 364 -17.21 11.09 -10.04
C GLY A 364 -17.50 10.12 -8.89
N LYS A 365 -16.90 10.34 -7.73
CA LYS A 365 -17.12 9.63 -6.46
C LYS A 365 -16.85 10.56 -5.26
N PRO A 366 -17.27 10.22 -4.04
CA PRO A 366 -16.96 11.02 -2.86
C PRO A 366 -15.46 11.32 -2.71
N VAL A 367 -15.13 12.56 -2.35
CA VAL A 367 -13.79 13.00 -1.98
C VAL A 367 -13.80 13.55 -0.57
N LYS A 368 -12.66 13.52 0.13
CA LYS A 368 -12.50 14.16 1.44
C LYS A 368 -11.86 15.53 1.24
N LEU A 369 -12.54 16.56 1.72
CA LEU A 369 -12.28 17.97 1.44
C LEU A 369 -11.71 18.63 2.70
N GLY A 370 -10.43 19.00 2.68
CA GLY A 370 -9.82 19.78 3.76
C GLY A 370 -10.27 21.24 3.73
N ALA A 371 -9.95 21.93 2.64
CA ALA A 371 -10.38 23.30 2.39
C ALA A 371 -10.85 23.49 0.94
N SER A 372 -11.60 24.56 0.70
CA SER A 372 -11.89 25.13 -0.61
C SER A 372 -11.16 26.46 -0.74
N ARG A 373 -10.34 26.61 -1.78
CA ARG A 373 -9.69 27.87 -2.15
C ARG A 373 -10.28 28.39 -3.46
N ILE A 374 -10.97 29.53 -3.40
CA ILE A 374 -11.60 30.16 -4.55
C ILE A 374 -10.84 31.44 -4.90
N THR A 375 -10.44 31.56 -6.16
CA THR A 375 -9.89 32.80 -6.75
C THR A 375 -10.99 33.51 -7.54
N TRP A 376 -11.33 34.72 -7.12
CA TRP A 376 -12.33 35.58 -7.77
C TRP A 376 -11.76 36.32 -8.98
N THR A 377 -12.63 36.54 -9.97
CA THR A 377 -12.30 37.27 -11.22
C THR A 377 -11.84 38.71 -10.98
N SER A 378 -12.28 39.35 -9.89
CA SER A 378 -11.88 40.71 -9.53
C SER A 378 -11.13 40.78 -8.20
N ALA A 379 -10.03 41.53 -8.19
CA ALA A 379 -9.33 41.93 -6.96
C ALA A 379 -10.08 43.00 -6.16
N LYS A 380 -11.03 43.71 -6.78
CA LYS A 380 -11.73 44.88 -6.22
C LYS A 380 -13.11 44.56 -5.63
N HIS A 381 -13.60 43.34 -5.83
CA HIS A 381 -14.95 42.96 -5.44
C HIS A 381 -14.94 41.70 -4.57
N ARG A 382 -16.01 41.54 -3.80
CA ARG A 382 -16.17 40.52 -2.77
C ARG A 382 -17.54 39.91 -3.03
N PHE A 383 -17.57 38.65 -3.46
CA PHE A 383 -18.83 37.92 -3.61
C PHE A 383 -19.26 37.38 -2.25
N ASN A 384 -20.57 37.38 -2.01
CA ASN A 384 -21.20 36.59 -0.97
C ASN A 384 -21.57 35.24 -1.60
N TYR A 385 -21.28 34.14 -0.91
CA TYR A 385 -21.44 32.80 -1.46
C TYR A 385 -21.74 31.76 -0.38
N GLN A 386 -22.17 30.59 -0.82
CA GLN A 386 -22.31 29.40 0.00
C GLN A 386 -21.58 28.25 -0.70
N ILE A 387 -20.98 27.35 0.06
CA ILE A 387 -20.40 26.11 -0.45
C ILE A 387 -21.21 24.95 0.11
N GLU A 388 -21.73 24.12 -0.78
CA GLU A 388 -22.59 22.99 -0.48
C GLU A 388 -21.96 21.69 -1.02
N GLY A 389 -22.19 20.59 -0.30
CA GLY A 389 -21.73 19.25 -0.66
C GLY A 389 -22.91 18.29 -0.81
N SER A 390 -22.78 17.31 -1.69
CA SER A 390 -23.77 16.26 -1.92
C SER A 390 -23.08 14.97 -2.38
N ASP A 391 -23.64 13.81 -2.04
CA ASP A 391 -23.15 12.52 -2.55
C ASP A 391 -23.95 12.00 -3.75
N ASP A 392 -25.21 12.43 -3.90
CA ASP A 392 -26.16 11.98 -4.92
C ASP A 392 -26.54 13.08 -5.95
N GLY A 393 -26.08 14.32 -5.74
CA GLY A 393 -26.39 15.50 -6.54
C GLY A 393 -27.78 16.10 -6.28
N LYS A 394 -28.57 15.52 -5.37
CA LYS A 394 -29.97 15.89 -5.09
C LYS A 394 -30.12 16.45 -3.67
N GLN A 395 -29.53 15.80 -2.68
CA GLN A 395 -29.53 16.24 -1.28
C GLN A 395 -28.27 17.03 -0.98
N TRP A 396 -28.42 18.29 -0.58
CA TRP A 396 -27.31 19.23 -0.42
C TRP A 396 -27.14 19.65 1.05
N LYS A 397 -25.92 19.54 1.55
CA LYS A 397 -25.51 19.96 2.89
C LYS A 397 -24.63 21.21 2.80
N MET A 398 -24.90 22.22 3.62
CA MET A 398 -24.02 23.38 3.77
C MET A 398 -22.66 22.94 4.32
N LEU A 399 -21.57 23.22 3.60
CA LEU A 399 -20.19 23.01 4.04
C LEU A 399 -19.55 24.30 4.54
N HIS A 400 -19.87 25.44 3.92
CA HIS A 400 -19.40 26.75 4.35
C HIS A 400 -20.41 27.85 4.03
N ASP A 401 -20.75 28.65 5.04
CA ASP A 401 -21.56 29.86 4.89
C ASP A 401 -20.66 31.10 4.75
N GLY A 402 -20.50 31.56 3.50
CA GLY A 402 -19.81 32.79 3.13
C GLY A 402 -20.76 33.95 2.84
N THR A 403 -22.01 33.92 3.33
CA THR A 403 -23.01 34.99 3.13
C THR A 403 -22.50 36.35 3.59
N ALA A 404 -21.69 36.41 4.65
CA ALA A 404 -21.07 37.63 5.16
C ALA A 404 -19.64 37.90 4.62
N ASN A 405 -19.20 37.23 3.54
CA ASN A 405 -17.82 37.33 3.08
C ASN A 405 -17.41 38.75 2.67
N THR A 406 -16.38 39.28 3.34
CA THR A 406 -15.74 40.56 3.03
C THR A 406 -14.30 40.40 2.52
N ARG A 407 -13.83 39.21 2.14
CA ARG A 407 -12.45 38.98 1.65
C ARG A 407 -12.35 39.14 0.12
N PRO A 408 -11.29 39.77 -0.43
CA PRO A 408 -11.13 40.01 -1.87
C PRO A 408 -10.18 39.01 -2.54
N LYS A 409 -10.26 38.89 -3.88
CA LYS A 409 -9.33 38.15 -4.76
C LYS A 409 -9.18 36.64 -4.52
N VAL A 410 -8.72 36.19 -3.35
CA VAL A 410 -8.62 34.77 -2.98
C VAL A 410 -9.26 34.58 -1.62
N VAL A 411 -10.10 33.56 -1.49
CA VAL A 411 -10.59 33.06 -0.20
C VAL A 411 -10.19 31.61 -0.04
N GLU A 412 -9.87 31.22 1.19
CA GLU A 412 -9.63 29.84 1.56
C GLU A 412 -10.47 29.55 2.81
N ASP A 413 -11.29 28.51 2.72
CA ASP A 413 -12.32 28.18 3.69
C ASP A 413 -12.25 26.69 4.03
N LYS A 414 -12.16 26.42 5.33
CA LYS A 414 -12.09 25.06 5.85
C LYS A 414 -13.43 24.36 5.66
N LEU A 415 -13.41 23.13 5.13
CA LEU A 415 -14.61 22.33 4.87
C LEU A 415 -14.72 21.10 5.79
N ASP A 416 -13.62 20.39 6.06
CA ASP A 416 -13.59 19.13 6.83
C ASP A 416 -14.76 18.18 6.52
N ALA A 417 -15.05 17.98 5.23
CA ALA A 417 -16.24 17.28 4.77
C ALA A 417 -15.90 16.14 3.81
N SER A 418 -16.86 15.26 3.54
CA SER A 418 -16.85 14.43 2.34
C SER A 418 -18.08 14.72 1.48
N ALA A 419 -17.88 14.72 0.16
CA ALA A 419 -18.93 14.88 -0.84
C ALA A 419 -18.44 14.39 -2.21
N ARG A 420 -19.32 13.84 -3.04
CA ARG A 420 -19.05 13.60 -4.48
C ARG A 420 -19.18 14.86 -5.32
N TYR A 421 -20.17 15.66 -4.99
CA TYR A 421 -20.52 16.90 -5.67
C TYR A 421 -20.23 18.07 -4.73
N VAL A 422 -19.56 19.10 -5.22
CA VAL A 422 -19.40 20.36 -4.48
C VAL A 422 -19.90 21.50 -5.34
N ARG A 423 -20.80 22.31 -4.80
CA ARG A 423 -21.40 23.48 -5.46
C ARG A 423 -21.04 24.73 -4.69
N VAL A 424 -20.58 25.75 -5.41
CA VAL A 424 -20.46 27.11 -4.90
C VAL A 424 -21.59 27.94 -5.52
N THR A 425 -22.43 28.50 -4.65
CA THR A 425 -23.55 29.35 -5.03
C THR A 425 -23.19 30.79 -4.66
N LEU A 426 -22.90 31.63 -5.66
CA LEU A 426 -22.74 33.07 -5.48
C LEU A 426 -24.14 33.68 -5.32
N ILE A 427 -24.39 34.36 -4.21
CA ILE A 427 -25.71 34.89 -3.83
C ILE A 427 -25.78 36.42 -3.83
N GLY A 428 -24.65 37.11 -3.93
CA GLY A 428 -24.59 38.57 -3.99
C GLY A 428 -23.18 39.13 -4.08
N VAL A 429 -23.08 40.45 -3.95
CA VAL A 429 -21.83 41.19 -3.74
C VAL A 429 -21.92 41.99 -2.43
N ALA A 430 -20.81 42.08 -1.71
CA ALA A 430 -20.79 42.75 -0.42
C ALA A 430 -21.19 44.22 -0.56
N GLU A 431 -21.85 44.75 0.48
CA GLU A 431 -22.43 46.08 0.51
C GLU A 431 -21.39 47.17 0.13
N GLY A 432 -21.78 48.09 -0.77
CA GLY A 432 -20.90 49.10 -1.34
C GLY A 432 -20.09 48.68 -2.58
N ALA A 433 -20.15 47.42 -3.02
CA ALA A 433 -19.59 47.00 -4.30
C ALA A 433 -20.43 47.47 -5.51
N ALA A 434 -19.80 47.58 -6.70
CA ALA A 434 -20.45 48.10 -7.90
C ALA A 434 -21.62 47.21 -8.36
N ALA A 435 -22.82 47.80 -8.48
CA ALA A 435 -24.11 47.13 -8.71
C ALA A 435 -24.31 46.44 -10.09
N ARG A 436 -23.23 46.17 -10.84
CA ARG A 436 -23.27 45.49 -12.16
C ARG A 436 -22.09 44.53 -12.36
N LEU A 437 -21.62 43.89 -11.28
CA LEU A 437 -20.57 42.88 -11.38
C LEU A 437 -21.14 41.56 -11.90
N ARG A 438 -20.54 41.01 -12.95
CA ARG A 438 -20.84 39.65 -13.43
C ARG A 438 -20.27 38.61 -12.44
N PRO A 439 -21.07 37.67 -11.92
CA PRO A 439 -20.58 36.56 -11.10
C PRO A 439 -19.53 35.74 -11.86
N GLY A 440 -18.44 35.34 -11.20
CA GLY A 440 -17.38 34.55 -11.84
C GLY A 440 -16.22 34.17 -10.93
N ILE A 441 -15.53 33.09 -11.33
CA ILE A 441 -14.42 32.45 -10.61
C ILE A 441 -13.27 32.25 -11.60
N SER A 442 -12.05 32.63 -11.24
CA SER A 442 -10.81 32.41 -12.00
C SER A 442 -10.06 31.14 -11.61
N GLY A 443 -10.40 30.50 -10.50
CA GLY A 443 -9.78 29.25 -10.09
C GLY A 443 -10.46 28.68 -8.85
N TRP A 444 -10.60 27.36 -8.78
CA TRP A 444 -11.14 26.65 -7.64
C TRP A 444 -10.27 25.44 -7.31
N GLU A 445 -9.54 25.52 -6.21
CA GLU A 445 -8.64 24.48 -5.71
C GLU A 445 -9.20 23.89 -4.41
N PHE A 446 -8.82 22.66 -4.08
CA PHE A 446 -9.15 22.04 -2.78
C PHE A 446 -7.89 21.60 -2.05
N PRO A 447 -7.22 22.51 -1.30
CA PRO A 447 -6.07 22.16 -0.48
C PRO A 447 -6.41 21.06 0.53
N GLY A 448 -5.55 20.06 0.63
CA GLY A 448 -5.78 18.88 1.48
C GLY A 448 -6.89 17.96 0.98
N MET A 449 -7.39 18.13 -0.26
CA MET A 449 -8.26 17.14 -0.88
C MET A 449 -7.50 15.83 -1.07
N VAL A 450 -8.05 14.78 -0.49
CA VAL A 450 -7.71 13.39 -0.84
C VAL A 450 -8.95 12.77 -1.45
N MET A 451 -8.78 11.82 -2.36
CA MET A 451 -9.92 10.96 -2.69
C MET A 451 -10.40 10.37 -1.37
N ALA A 452 -11.72 10.36 -1.12
CA ALA A 452 -12.20 9.53 -0.04
C ALA A 452 -11.73 8.12 -0.36
N ALA A 453 -11.33 7.35 0.65
CA ALA A 453 -11.24 5.93 0.45
C ALA A 453 -12.58 5.51 -0.17
N GLU A 454 -12.54 4.75 -1.26
CA GLU A 454 -13.72 3.96 -1.57
C GLU A 454 -13.96 3.15 -0.29
N ALA A 455 -15.10 3.39 0.37
CA ALA A 455 -15.61 2.43 1.32
C ALA A 455 -15.57 1.12 0.56
N LYS A 456 -14.62 0.24 0.93
CA LYS A 456 -14.41 -0.98 0.17
C LYS A 456 -15.77 -1.65 0.11
N PRO A 457 -16.24 -2.13 -1.05
CA PRO A 457 -17.29 -3.13 -0.99
C PRO A 457 -16.73 -4.21 -0.05
N ALA A 458 -17.36 -4.36 1.12
CA ALA A 458 -17.00 -5.41 2.06
C ALA A 458 -16.89 -6.68 1.23
N PRO A 459 -15.77 -7.43 1.31
CA PRO A 459 -15.57 -8.58 0.43
C PRO A 459 -16.81 -9.44 0.58
N ALA A 460 -17.56 -9.62 -0.52
CA ALA A 460 -18.85 -10.28 -0.48
C ALA A 460 -18.62 -11.75 -0.13
N VAL A 461 -18.60 -12.02 1.18
CA VAL A 461 -18.73 -13.36 1.75
C VAL A 461 -20.15 -13.76 1.44
N THR A 462 -20.35 -14.26 0.23
CA THR A 462 -21.62 -14.82 -0.22
C THR A 462 -22.10 -15.76 0.87
N ALA A 463 -23.28 -15.46 1.41
CA ALA A 463 -23.85 -16.24 2.50
C ALA A 463 -24.01 -17.68 2.03
N VAL A 464 -23.12 -18.56 2.48
CA VAL A 464 -23.34 -20.00 2.39
C VAL A 464 -24.32 -20.32 3.51
N SER A 465 -25.61 -20.24 3.19
CA SER A 465 -26.64 -20.71 4.10
C SER A 465 -26.44 -22.20 4.38
N ALA A 466 -26.75 -22.61 5.62
CA ALA A 466 -26.97 -24.02 5.90
C ALA A 466 -28.12 -24.52 5.00
N THR A 467 -28.10 -25.80 4.61
CA THR A 467 -29.26 -26.33 3.87
C THR A 467 -30.52 -26.24 4.75
N PRO A 468 -31.73 -26.08 4.18
CA PRO A 468 -32.95 -25.95 4.98
C PRO A 468 -33.16 -27.10 5.98
N GLU A 469 -32.69 -28.30 5.66
CA GLU A 469 -32.71 -29.47 6.55
C GLU A 469 -31.77 -29.27 7.76
N LYS A 470 -30.58 -28.72 7.54
CA LYS A 470 -29.61 -28.47 8.62
C LYS A 470 -29.98 -27.27 9.47
N GLU A 471 -30.56 -26.22 8.88
CA GLU A 471 -31.14 -25.11 9.63
C GLU A 471 -32.29 -25.59 10.52
N LYS A 472 -33.20 -26.42 9.99
CA LYS A 472 -34.27 -27.04 10.77
C LYS A 472 -33.75 -27.94 11.89
N GLU A 473 -32.66 -28.69 11.67
CA GLU A 473 -32.00 -29.49 12.70
C GLU A 473 -31.46 -28.60 13.83
N LEU A 474 -30.73 -27.54 13.50
CA LEU A 474 -30.13 -26.61 14.47
C LEU A 474 -31.20 -25.84 15.27
N LEU A 475 -32.30 -25.44 14.63
CA LEU A 475 -33.40 -24.73 15.29
C LEU A 475 -34.33 -25.67 16.09
N ALA A 476 -34.32 -26.98 15.84
CA ALA A 476 -35.19 -27.95 16.55
C ALA A 476 -34.89 -28.07 18.05
N GLU A 477 -33.68 -27.73 18.50
CA GLU A 477 -33.28 -27.71 19.91
C GLU A 477 -33.47 -26.32 20.57
N THR A 478 -33.54 -25.25 19.77
CA THR A 478 -33.72 -23.87 20.25
C THR A 478 -35.15 -23.62 20.73
N ARG A 479 -35.31 -22.91 21.85
CA ARG A 479 -36.61 -22.45 22.35
C ARG A 479 -36.52 -20.95 22.64
N VAL A 480 -37.49 -20.19 22.15
CA VAL A 480 -37.66 -18.76 22.42
C VAL A 480 -39.04 -18.52 23.05
N PRO A 481 -39.25 -17.41 23.79
CA PRO A 481 -40.55 -17.08 24.36
C PRO A 481 -41.62 -16.81 23.29
N ASP A 482 -42.89 -16.88 23.69
CA ASP A 482 -44.01 -16.51 22.81
C ASP A 482 -43.84 -15.09 22.24
N GLY A 483 -44.05 -14.93 20.94
CA GLY A 483 -43.86 -13.67 20.22
C GLY A 483 -42.46 -13.43 19.66
N TYR A 484 -41.51 -14.36 19.87
CA TYR A 484 -40.18 -14.32 19.27
C TYR A 484 -40.00 -15.41 18.21
N GLU A 485 -39.15 -15.13 17.21
CA GLU A 485 -38.70 -16.09 16.20
C GLU A 485 -37.18 -16.31 16.35
N ALA A 486 -36.70 -17.50 15.98
CA ALA A 486 -35.28 -17.85 15.99
C ALA A 486 -34.81 -18.18 14.57
N THR A 487 -33.84 -17.41 14.07
CA THR A 487 -33.18 -17.60 12.77
C THR A 487 -31.71 -17.93 12.95
N ILE A 488 -31.05 -18.47 11.92
CA ILE A 488 -29.59 -18.54 11.88
C ILE A 488 -29.06 -17.23 11.29
N PHE A 489 -28.66 -16.30 12.17
CA PHE A 489 -28.14 -15.00 11.75
C PHE A 489 -26.82 -15.09 10.95
N ALA A 490 -25.92 -16.01 11.31
CA ALA A 490 -24.70 -16.28 10.55
C ALA A 490 -24.19 -17.73 10.78
N ALA A 491 -23.51 -18.29 9.77
CA ALA A 491 -23.02 -19.67 9.78
C ALA A 491 -21.60 -19.79 9.16
N PRO A 492 -20.88 -20.90 9.33
CA PRO A 492 -19.66 -21.17 8.57
C PRO A 492 -19.91 -21.13 7.04
N PRO A 493 -19.03 -20.51 6.24
CA PRO A 493 -17.69 -20.04 6.59
C PRO A 493 -17.63 -18.60 7.14
N MET A 494 -18.74 -17.87 7.16
CA MET A 494 -18.82 -16.46 7.58
C MET A 494 -18.31 -16.26 9.01
N ILE A 495 -18.81 -17.09 9.94
CA ILE A 495 -18.35 -17.16 11.33
C ILE A 495 -17.81 -18.57 11.62
N ASN A 496 -16.65 -18.63 12.27
CA ASN A 496 -16.02 -19.86 12.74
C ASN A 496 -15.35 -19.59 14.09
N TYR A 497 -15.42 -20.55 15.02
CA TYR A 497 -14.84 -20.45 16.36
C TYR A 497 -15.30 -19.20 17.16
N PRO A 498 -16.60 -18.87 17.22
CA PRO A 498 -17.09 -17.70 17.96
C PRO A 498 -16.81 -17.83 19.46
N THR A 499 -16.56 -16.70 20.11
CA THR A 499 -16.12 -16.60 21.52
C THR A 499 -16.89 -15.57 22.33
N PHE A 500 -17.31 -14.46 21.70
CA PHE A 500 -18.11 -13.42 22.33
C PHE A 500 -18.88 -12.64 21.26
N ILE A 501 -19.99 -11.99 21.63
CA ILE A 501 -20.78 -11.13 20.74
C ILE A 501 -21.09 -9.78 21.40
N ALA A 502 -21.24 -8.73 20.60
CA ALA A 502 -21.81 -7.45 20.99
C ALA A 502 -22.65 -6.86 19.84
N THR A 503 -23.58 -5.97 20.15
CA THR A 503 -24.49 -5.36 19.16
C THR A 503 -24.44 -3.84 19.24
N ALA A 504 -24.41 -3.16 18.10
CA ALA A 504 -24.61 -1.72 18.02
C ALA A 504 -26.10 -1.37 17.83
N PRO A 505 -26.54 -0.14 18.16
CA PRO A 505 -27.94 0.28 18.02
C PRO A 505 -28.50 0.26 16.59
N ASP A 506 -27.65 0.17 15.57
CA ASP A 506 -28.05 0.10 14.15
C ASP A 506 -28.31 -1.35 13.67
N GLY A 507 -28.26 -2.34 14.57
CA GLY A 507 -28.39 -3.76 14.23
C GLY A 507 -27.09 -4.44 13.81
N THR A 508 -25.96 -3.72 13.72
CA THR A 508 -24.65 -4.33 13.48
C THR A 508 -24.28 -5.27 14.63
N VAL A 509 -23.87 -6.51 14.30
CA VAL A 509 -23.40 -7.50 15.28
C VAL A 509 -21.90 -7.71 15.14
N PHE A 510 -21.15 -7.55 16.24
CA PHE A 510 -19.73 -7.84 16.31
C PHE A 510 -19.52 -9.21 16.96
N VAL A 511 -18.74 -10.09 16.32
CA VAL A 511 -18.47 -11.46 16.77
C VAL A 511 -16.96 -11.68 16.91
N SER A 512 -16.49 -11.87 18.14
CA SER A 512 -15.13 -12.33 18.42
C SER A 512 -14.99 -13.80 18.01
N CYS A 513 -13.92 -14.13 17.29
CA CYS A 513 -13.57 -15.48 16.87
C CYS A 513 -12.13 -15.80 17.30
N ASP A 514 -11.83 -17.05 17.67
CA ASP A 514 -10.46 -17.48 18.03
C ASP A 514 -10.16 -18.93 17.65
N LYS A 515 -9.23 -19.13 16.70
CA LYS A 515 -8.84 -20.47 16.21
C LYS A 515 -7.99 -21.26 17.20
N ASN A 516 -7.52 -20.67 18.31
CA ASN A 516 -6.80 -21.42 19.35
C ASN A 516 -7.69 -22.41 20.11
N GLY A 517 -9.01 -22.16 20.17
CA GLY A 517 -9.91 -22.92 21.05
C GLY A 517 -9.46 -22.83 22.51
N ALA A 518 -9.58 -23.93 23.26
CA ALA A 518 -9.14 -24.01 24.64
C ALA A 518 -7.59 -23.94 24.76
N GLY A 519 -6.89 -25.03 24.44
CA GLY A 519 -5.44 -25.15 24.74
C GLY A 519 -4.47 -24.37 23.83
N GLY A 520 -4.94 -23.64 22.83
CA GLY A 520 -4.08 -22.96 21.86
C GLY A 520 -3.37 -21.73 22.40
N ARG A 521 -2.15 -21.48 21.90
CA ARG A 521 -1.29 -20.33 22.28
C ARG A 521 -0.58 -19.69 21.08
N LYS A 522 -1.09 -19.92 19.86
CA LYS A 522 -0.52 -19.29 18.67
C LYS A 522 -1.01 -17.84 18.64
N PRO A 523 -0.11 -16.86 18.45
CA PRO A 523 -0.54 -15.49 18.25
C PRO A 523 -1.27 -15.34 16.91
N HIS A 524 -1.99 -14.24 16.76
CA HIS A 524 -2.63 -13.83 15.50
C HIS A 524 -3.64 -14.86 14.97
N GLN A 525 -4.37 -15.51 15.88
CA GLN A 525 -5.41 -16.52 15.57
C GLN A 525 -6.84 -16.04 15.81
N GLY A 526 -7.00 -14.92 16.51
CA GLY A 526 -8.29 -14.30 16.76
C GLY A 526 -8.59 -13.17 15.79
N ARG A 527 -9.89 -12.90 15.62
CA ARG A 527 -10.43 -11.77 14.85
C ARG A 527 -11.75 -11.31 15.46
N ILE A 528 -12.20 -10.11 15.09
CA ILE A 528 -13.55 -9.61 15.36
C ILE A 528 -14.22 -9.35 14.01
N VAL A 529 -15.35 -10.00 13.78
CA VAL A 529 -16.14 -9.88 12.56
C VAL A 529 -17.32 -8.95 12.82
N ARG A 530 -17.49 -7.93 11.99
CA ARG A 530 -18.68 -7.11 11.90
C ARG A 530 -19.65 -7.75 10.91
N LEU A 531 -20.86 -8.04 11.36
CA LEU A 531 -21.96 -8.60 10.59
C LEU A 531 -23.06 -7.57 10.41
N ARG A 532 -23.70 -7.53 9.23
CA ARG A 532 -24.92 -6.75 8.99
C ARG A 532 -25.93 -7.57 8.22
N ASP A 533 -27.18 -7.41 8.62
CA ASP A 533 -28.38 -7.65 7.83
C ASP A 533 -28.74 -6.30 7.17
N THR A 534 -28.86 -6.25 5.84
CA THR A 534 -29.16 -5.04 5.07
C THR A 534 -30.43 -5.13 4.22
N ASP A 535 -31.02 -6.31 4.07
CA ASP A 535 -32.34 -6.50 3.45
C ASP A 535 -33.48 -6.72 4.46
N GLY A 536 -33.15 -7.01 5.72
CA GLY A 536 -34.06 -7.17 6.84
C GLY A 536 -34.65 -8.58 6.98
N ASP A 537 -34.06 -9.62 6.36
CA ASP A 537 -34.56 -11.00 6.43
C ASP A 537 -34.25 -11.73 7.75
N GLY A 538 -33.48 -11.11 8.65
CA GLY A 538 -33.03 -11.71 9.90
C GLY A 538 -31.74 -12.54 9.76
N ARG A 539 -30.95 -12.34 8.71
CA ARG A 539 -29.63 -12.96 8.46
C ARG A 539 -28.61 -11.92 8.03
N ALA A 540 -27.34 -12.18 8.35
CA ALA A 540 -26.25 -11.35 7.88
C ALA A 540 -25.97 -11.60 6.39
N ASP A 541 -26.08 -10.56 5.56
CA ASP A 541 -25.64 -10.55 4.16
C ASP A 541 -24.21 -9.99 3.98
N GLN A 542 -23.73 -9.25 4.97
CA GLN A 542 -22.40 -8.64 5.01
C GLN A 542 -21.58 -9.14 6.20
N ALA A 543 -20.32 -9.47 5.93
CA ALA A 543 -19.33 -9.83 6.94
C ALA A 543 -17.98 -9.18 6.63
N THR A 544 -17.52 -8.31 7.53
CA THR A 544 -16.24 -7.60 7.44
C THR A 544 -15.38 -7.96 8.65
N ASP A 545 -14.09 -8.24 8.46
CA ASP A 545 -13.16 -8.42 9.57
C ASP A 545 -12.80 -7.05 10.17
N PHE A 546 -13.63 -6.58 11.10
CA PHE A 546 -13.51 -5.30 11.80
C PHE A 546 -12.17 -5.15 12.55
N VAL A 547 -11.71 -6.25 13.16
CA VAL A 547 -10.32 -6.40 13.61
C VAL A 547 -9.83 -7.76 13.09
N PRO A 548 -9.05 -7.82 11.99
CA PRO A 548 -8.69 -9.07 11.33
C PRO A 548 -7.66 -9.90 12.10
N ASP A 549 -6.92 -9.26 13.01
CA ASP A 549 -5.80 -9.85 13.73
C ASP A 549 -5.77 -9.34 15.18
N ILE A 550 -6.12 -10.21 16.13
CA ILE A 550 -6.08 -9.93 17.57
C ILE A 550 -5.84 -11.22 18.36
N ASP A 551 -5.02 -11.14 19.40
CA ASP A 551 -4.77 -12.25 20.32
C ASP A 551 -5.93 -12.40 21.31
N THR A 552 -6.59 -13.56 21.35
CA THR A 552 -7.54 -13.91 22.43
C THR A 552 -8.67 -12.88 22.64
N PRO A 553 -9.50 -12.53 21.64
CA PRO A 553 -10.65 -11.66 21.86
C PRO A 553 -11.70 -12.42 22.71
N ARG A 554 -12.01 -11.92 23.91
CA ARG A 554 -12.80 -12.64 24.94
C ARG A 554 -13.93 -11.84 25.58
N GLY A 555 -14.07 -10.56 25.24
CA GLY A 555 -15.20 -9.73 25.67
C GLY A 555 -15.33 -8.53 24.75
N LEU A 556 -16.57 -8.16 24.41
CA LEU A 556 -16.91 -7.05 23.52
C LEU A 556 -17.98 -6.17 24.16
N VAL A 557 -17.83 -4.85 24.04
CA VAL A 557 -18.94 -3.90 24.25
C VAL A 557 -18.85 -2.80 23.21
N TRP A 558 -19.96 -2.51 22.54
CA TRP A 558 -20.09 -1.34 21.66
C TRP A 558 -20.61 -0.15 22.47
N ASP A 559 -20.04 1.04 22.22
CA ASP A 559 -20.59 2.31 22.68
C ASP A 559 -20.31 3.39 21.63
N HIS A 560 -21.28 4.25 21.38
CA HIS A 560 -21.24 5.35 20.41
C HIS A 560 -20.59 5.01 19.04
N ASP A 561 -19.29 5.29 18.89
CA ASP A 561 -18.45 5.22 17.68
C ASP A 561 -17.33 4.16 17.78
N ARG A 562 -17.33 3.31 18.82
CA ARG A 562 -16.18 2.46 19.16
C ARG A 562 -16.55 1.11 19.76
N LEU A 563 -15.68 0.13 19.52
CA LEU A 563 -15.75 -1.19 20.12
C LEU A 563 -14.68 -1.32 21.20
N TYR A 564 -15.11 -1.55 22.45
CA TYR A 564 -14.24 -1.93 23.55
C TYR A 564 -14.07 -3.45 23.55
N VAL A 565 -12.82 -3.90 23.73
CA VAL A 565 -12.44 -5.30 23.57
C VAL A 565 -11.55 -5.73 24.73
N MET A 566 -12.02 -6.72 25.49
CA MET A 566 -11.19 -7.50 26.40
C MET A 566 -10.42 -8.54 25.57
N HIS A 567 -9.11 -8.42 25.55
CA HIS A 567 -8.19 -9.35 24.87
C HIS A 567 -6.95 -9.59 25.74
N PRO A 568 -6.94 -10.64 26.58
CA PRO A 568 -5.89 -10.84 27.59
C PRO A 568 -4.47 -10.81 27.02
N PRO A 569 -3.56 -10.01 27.63
CA PRO A 569 -3.67 -9.41 28.95
C PRO A 569 -4.15 -7.93 28.95
N HIS A 570 -4.94 -7.49 27.97
CA HIS A 570 -5.24 -6.09 27.69
C HIS A 570 -6.74 -5.78 27.55
N LEU A 571 -7.13 -4.55 27.88
CA LEU A 571 -8.39 -3.93 27.45
C LEU A 571 -8.06 -2.85 26.42
N SER A 572 -8.68 -2.93 25.26
CA SER A 572 -8.50 -1.98 24.16
C SER A 572 -9.79 -1.33 23.72
N VAL A 573 -9.64 -0.22 23.00
CA VAL A 573 -10.67 0.36 22.16
C VAL A 573 -10.22 0.32 20.70
N PHE A 574 -11.18 0.05 19.84
CA PHE A 574 -11.07 0.01 18.38
C PHE A 574 -12.09 0.98 17.79
N ILE A 575 -11.66 1.83 16.87
CA ILE A 575 -12.46 2.91 16.28
C ILE A 575 -12.33 2.85 14.76
N ASP A 576 -13.46 2.73 14.08
CA ASP A 576 -13.62 2.95 12.65
C ASP A 576 -13.89 4.45 12.43
N LYS A 577 -13.00 5.15 11.72
CA LYS A 577 -13.02 6.62 11.59
C LYS A 577 -13.54 7.09 10.23
N ASP A 578 -13.47 6.25 9.21
CA ASP A 578 -13.97 6.57 7.87
C ASP A 578 -15.28 5.86 7.51
N GLY A 579 -15.72 4.91 8.32
CA GLY A 579 -16.98 4.20 8.22
C GLY A 579 -16.95 2.96 7.32
N ASP A 580 -15.77 2.48 6.89
CA ASP A 580 -15.65 1.32 5.99
C ASP A 580 -16.02 -0.04 6.64
N GLY A 581 -16.20 -0.08 7.95
CA GLY A 581 -16.47 -1.29 8.71
C GLY A 581 -15.24 -2.03 9.21
N VAL A 582 -14.06 -1.41 9.15
CA VAL A 582 -12.79 -1.86 9.72
C VAL A 582 -12.28 -0.83 10.73
N SER A 583 -11.63 -1.29 11.81
CA SER A 583 -11.05 -0.37 12.79
C SER A 583 -9.76 0.30 12.27
N ASP A 584 -9.81 1.62 12.08
CA ASP A 584 -8.66 2.48 11.77
C ASP A 584 -7.70 2.70 12.96
N GLU A 585 -8.26 2.84 14.17
CA GLU A 585 -7.49 3.21 15.36
C GLU A 585 -7.63 2.15 16.46
N HIS A 586 -6.48 1.66 16.91
CA HIS A 586 -6.36 0.80 18.08
C HIS A 586 -5.64 1.54 19.22
N LYS A 587 -6.23 1.52 20.42
CA LYS A 587 -5.57 1.98 21.65
C LYS A 587 -5.73 0.93 22.75
N ILE A 588 -4.64 0.62 23.45
CA ILE A 588 -4.70 -0.15 24.69
C ILE A 588 -5.01 0.82 25.84
N LEU A 589 -6.18 0.66 26.45
CA LEU A 589 -6.65 1.48 27.56
C LEU A 589 -6.08 1.00 28.89
N VAL A 590 -6.07 -0.32 29.11
CA VAL A 590 -5.52 -0.94 30.33
C VAL A 590 -4.66 -2.13 29.96
N LYS A 591 -3.47 -2.20 30.57
CA LYS A 591 -2.47 -3.26 30.35
C LYS A 591 -2.40 -4.19 31.56
N ASN A 592 -2.02 -5.45 31.30
CA ASN A 592 -1.71 -6.47 32.30
C ASN A 592 -2.87 -6.79 33.28
N ILE A 593 -4.11 -6.77 32.78
CA ILE A 593 -5.33 -7.11 33.56
C ILE A 593 -5.68 -8.60 33.48
N GLY A 594 -4.73 -9.44 33.06
CA GLY A 594 -4.87 -10.88 32.87
C GLY A 594 -3.52 -11.50 32.48
N TRP A 595 -3.54 -12.78 32.13
CA TRP A 595 -2.38 -13.51 31.63
C TRP A 595 -2.27 -13.44 30.11
N GLY A 596 -1.05 -13.57 29.59
CA GLY A 596 -0.80 -13.70 28.14
C GLY A 596 -0.26 -15.08 27.76
N PHE A 597 -0.03 -15.33 26.47
CA PHE A 597 0.40 -16.64 25.95
C PHE A 597 1.68 -17.22 26.55
N LYS A 598 2.56 -16.36 27.10
CA LYS A 598 3.75 -16.78 27.86
C LYS A 598 3.41 -17.58 29.12
N ASP A 599 2.27 -17.31 29.75
CA ASP A 599 1.85 -17.91 31.02
C ASP A 599 0.88 -19.08 30.75
N ARG A 600 -0.23 -18.78 30.05
CA ARG A 600 -1.29 -19.74 29.75
C ARG A 600 -1.92 -19.50 28.38
N SER A 601 -2.70 -20.46 27.91
CA SER A 601 -3.63 -20.27 26.80
C SER A 601 -4.69 -19.24 27.16
N GLY A 602 -5.30 -18.66 26.12
CA GLY A 602 -6.29 -17.60 26.26
C GLY A 602 -7.64 -18.05 26.82
N ASP A 603 -7.80 -19.33 27.14
CA ASP A 603 -8.96 -19.89 27.81
C ASP A 603 -8.85 -19.73 29.34
N HIS A 604 -9.96 -19.37 29.99
CA HIS A 604 -9.99 -19.03 31.42
C HIS A 604 -8.94 -17.96 31.79
N ALA A 605 -8.80 -16.97 30.93
CA ALA A 605 -8.06 -15.75 31.20
C ALA A 605 -9.07 -14.67 31.69
N SER A 606 -8.78 -13.40 31.48
CA SER A 606 -9.73 -12.33 31.78
C SER A 606 -10.77 -12.26 30.67
N ASP A 607 -11.93 -12.87 30.90
CA ASP A 607 -12.98 -13.06 29.90
C ASP A 607 -14.21 -12.18 30.22
N GLY A 608 -14.95 -11.77 29.19
CA GLY A 608 -16.09 -10.88 29.30
C GLY A 608 -15.74 -9.38 29.41
N LEU A 609 -16.73 -8.54 29.11
CA LEU A 609 -16.70 -7.09 29.31
C LEU A 609 -18.14 -6.57 29.39
N GLU A 610 -18.41 -5.63 30.29
CA GLU A 610 -19.72 -4.99 30.45
C GLU A 610 -19.49 -3.52 30.85
N MET A 611 -20.40 -2.62 30.46
CA MET A 611 -20.43 -1.23 30.91
C MET A 611 -21.74 -1.00 31.66
N GLY A 612 -21.69 -0.27 32.78
CA GLY A 612 -22.82 -0.03 33.69
C GLY A 612 -22.87 1.39 34.23
#